data_AF-A0A941CNE6-F1
#
_entry.id   AF-A0A941CNE6-F1
#
_cell.length_a   1.000
_cell.length_b   1.000
_cell.length_c   1.000
_cell.angle_alpha   90.00
_cell.angle_beta   90.00
_cell.angle_gamma   90.00
#
_symmetry.space_group_name_H-M   'P 1'
#
loop_
_entity.id
_entity.type
_entity.pdbx_description
1 polymer ?
#
loop_
_entity_poly.entity_id
_entity_poly.type
_entity_poly.pdbx_seq_one_letter_code
_entity_poly.pdbx_strand_id
1 'polypeptide(L)' 'MNGWALLGIILILYAAVLVYFAVKKPEAIWNMAKIRLFRKVLGEQGTVIFFYVFAVLCAGVGFWLLLR' A
#
# COMPACT_ATOMS: atom_id res chain seq x y z
N MET A 1 20.83 -13.65 4.57
CA MET A 1 19.53 -13.12 5.08
C MET A 1 18.48 -14.19 4.82
N ASN A 2 17.69 -14.56 5.83
CA ASN A 2 16.59 -15.53 5.67
C ASN A 2 15.55 -14.94 4.68
N GLY A 3 15.01 -15.76 3.76
CA GLY A 3 14.05 -15.30 2.75
C GLY A 3 12.82 -14.59 3.34
N TRP A 4 12.42 -14.99 4.55
CA TRP A 4 11.36 -14.37 5.33
C TRP A 4 11.68 -12.94 5.77
N ALA A 5 12.91 -12.67 6.23
CA ALA A 5 13.33 -11.32 6.59
C ALA A 5 13.40 -10.40 5.37
N LEU A 6 13.81 -10.94 4.20
CA LEU A 6 13.79 -10.20 2.94
C LEU A 6 12.35 -9.81 2.54
N LEU A 7 11.41 -10.75 2.65
CA LEU A 7 9.98 -10.46 2.41
C LEU A 7 9.43 -9.40 3.37
N GLY A 8 9.86 -9.42 4.64
CA GLY A 8 9.45 -8.42 5.63
C GLY A 8 9.89 -7.00 5.24
N ILE A 9 11.15 -6.84 4.82
CA ILE A 9 11.69 -5.56 4.33
C ILE A 9 10.94 -5.10 3.08
N ILE A 10 10.69 -6.00 2.13
CA ILE A 10 9.95 -5.69 0.90
C ILE A 10 8.52 -5.23 1.23
N LEU A 11 7.84 -5.87 2.18
CA LEU A 11 6.50 -5.47 2.62
C LEU A 11 6.49 -4.08 3.25
N ILE A 12 7.48 -3.75 4.07
CA ILE A 12 7.60 -2.42 4.69
C ILE A 12 7.87 -1.35 3.63
N LEU A 13 8.76 -1.63 2.67
CA LEU A 13 8.99 -0.74 1.53
C LEU A 13 7.71 -0.53 0.72
N TYR A 14 6.97 -1.61 0.45
CA TYR A 14 5.70 -1.55 -0.26
C TYR A 14 4.65 -0.73 0.49
N ALA A 15 4.56 -0.87 1.82
CA ALA A 15 3.69 -0.04 2.64
C ALA A 15 4.02 1.45 2.51
N ALA A 16 5.30 1.83 2.51
CA ALA A 16 5.72 3.20 2.30
C ALA A 16 5.29 3.74 0.92
N VAL A 17 5.40 2.90 -0.13
CA VAL A 17 4.94 3.25 -1.49
C VAL A 17 3.42 3.46 -1.53
N LEU A 18 2.64 2.62 -0.84
CA LEU A 18 1.18 2.78 -0.77
C LEU A 18 0.78 4.09 -0.08
N VAL A 19 1.44 4.45 1.02
CA VAL A 19 1.24 5.75 1.68
C VAL A 19 1.60 6.89 0.74
N TYR A 20 2.73 6.79 0.04
CA TYR A 20 3.13 7.79 -0.94
C TYR A 20 2.08 7.97 -2.04
N PHE A 21 1.52 6.89 -2.58
CA PHE A 21 0.44 6.97 -3.57
C PHE A 21 -0.84 7.58 -3.00
N ALA A 22 -1.19 7.27 -1.74
CA ALA A 22 -2.36 7.86 -1.08
C ALA A 22 -2.22 9.37 -0.89
N VAL A 23 -1.02 9.86 -0.56
CA VAL A 23 -0.73 11.29 -0.32
C VAL A 23 -0.54 12.07 -1.61
N LYS A 24 0.40 11.63 -2.46
CA LYS A 24 0.80 12.37 -3.67
C LYS A 24 -0.16 12.18 -4.84
N LYS A 25 -0.98 11.11 -4.82
CA LYS A 25 -1.96 10.77 -5.86
C LYS A 25 -1.39 10.99 -7.27
N PRO A 26 -0.23 10.42 -7.62
CA PRO A 26 0.43 10.71 -8.89
C PRO A 26 -0.52 10.38 -10.04
N GLU A 27 -0.78 11.35 -10.91
CA GLU A 27 -1.81 11.26 -11.95
C GLU A 27 -1.65 10.03 -12.85
N ALA A 28 -0.41 9.64 -13.15
CA ALA A 28 -0.10 8.46 -13.95
C ALA A 28 -0.67 7.16 -13.36
N ILE A 29 -0.65 7.01 -12.04
CA ILE A 29 -1.15 5.82 -11.34
C ILE A 29 -2.63 6.03 -10.99
N TRP A 30 -2.99 7.22 -10.52
CA TRP A 30 -4.34 7.56 -10.11
C TRP A 30 -5.33 7.43 -11.29
N ASN A 31 -4.93 7.81 -12.50
CA ASN A 31 -5.75 7.71 -13.72
C ASN A 31 -5.69 6.33 -14.41
N MET A 32 -4.99 5.33 -13.87
CA MET A 32 -5.07 3.98 -14.42
C MET A 32 -6.48 3.41 -14.29
N ALA A 33 -6.87 2.54 -15.23
CA ALA A 33 -8.20 1.93 -15.27
C ALA A 33 -8.58 1.26 -13.94
N LYS A 34 -7.63 0.59 -13.27
CA LYS A 34 -7.85 -0.08 -11.97
C LYS A 34 -8.23 0.91 -10.86
N ILE A 35 -7.42 1.94 -10.65
CA ILE A 35 -7.67 2.93 -9.58
C ILE A 35 -8.89 3.78 -9.91
N ARG A 36 -9.13 4.06 -11.19
CA ARG A 36 -10.35 4.76 -11.63
C ARG A 36 -11.62 3.98 -11.28
N LEU A 37 -11.59 2.66 -11.42
CA LEU A 37 -12.71 1.79 -11.05
C LEU A 37 -12.91 1.73 -9.53
N PHE A 38 -11.81 1.63 -8.77
CA PHE A 38 -11.84 1.75 -7.31
C PHE A 38 -12.42 3.10 -6.86
N ARG A 39 -12.00 4.21 -7.47
CA ARG A 39 -12.56 5.55 -7.20
C ARG A 39 -14.02 5.68 -7.57
N LYS A 40 -14.47 5.01 -8.64
CA LYS A 40 -15.87 4.99 -9.03
C LYS A 40 -16.75 4.24 -8.02
N VAL A 41 -16.22 3.18 -7.41
CA VAL A 41 -16.95 2.34 -6.44
C VAL A 41 -16.90 2.90 -5.02
N LEU A 42 -15.71 3.25 -4.54
CA LEU A 42 -15.45 3.67 -3.15
C LEU A 42 -15.43 5.19 -2.98
N GLY A 43 -15.45 5.95 -4.07
CA GLY A 43 -15.14 7.37 -4.04
C GLY A 43 -13.65 7.65 -3.88
N GLU A 44 -13.31 8.94 -3.99
CA GLU A 44 -11.92 9.39 -3.93
C GLU A 44 -11.34 9.24 -2.52
N GLN A 45 -12.11 9.62 -1.49
CA GLN A 45 -11.73 9.41 -0.09
C GLN A 45 -11.70 7.94 0.30
N GLY A 46 -12.66 7.12 -0.15
CA GLY A 46 -12.67 5.68 0.16
C GLY A 46 -11.47 4.95 -0.45
N THR A 47 -11.03 5.35 -1.65
CA THR A 47 -9.82 4.80 -2.27
C THR A 47 -8.56 5.16 -1.46
N VAL A 48 -8.48 6.40 -0.97
CA VAL A 48 -7.36 6.84 -0.09
C VAL A 48 -7.35 6.04 1.21
N ILE A 49 -8.50 5.88 1.87
CA ILE A 49 -8.63 5.08 3.10
C ILE A 49 -8.23 3.63 2.85
N PHE A 50 -8.65 3.04 1.72
CA PHE A 50 -8.25 1.69 1.34
C PHE A 50 -6.73 1.55 1.24
N PHE A 51 -6.06 2.49 0.58
CA PHE A 51 -4.59 2.49 0.49
C PHE A 51 -3.92 2.60 1.87
N TYR A 52 -4.44 3.43 2.78
CA TYR A 52 -3.92 3.54 4.14
C TYR A 52 -4.12 2.28 4.96
N VAL A 53 -5.31 1.68 4.93
CA VAL A 53 -5.60 0.42 5.63
C VAL A 53 -4.68 -0.69 5.12
N PHE A 54 -4.51 -0.77 3.80
CA PHE A 54 -3.63 -1.77 3.19
C PHE A 54 -2.15 -1.51 3.54
N ALA A 55 -1.72 -0.25 3.61
CA ALA A 55 -0.38 0.11 4.04
C ALA A 55 -0.11 -0.31 5.50
N VAL A 56 -1.07 -0.08 6.42
CA VAL A 56 -0.95 -0.50 7.82
C VAL A 56 -0.87 -2.02 7.93
N LEU A 57 -1.68 -2.75 7.16
CA LEU A 57 -1.62 -4.21 7.10
C LEU A 57 -0.27 -4.72 6.58
N CYS A 58 0.22 -4.17 5.47
CA CYS A 58 1.54 -4.53 4.92
C CYS A 58 2.68 -4.21 5.90
N ALA A 59 2.63 -3.04 6.57
CA ALA A 59 3.62 -2.68 7.57
C ALA A 59 3.57 -3.62 8.77
N GLY A 60 2.38 -3.92 9.30
CA GLY A 60 2.19 -4.83 10.43
C GLY A 60 2.67 -6.25 10.15
N VAL A 61 2.31 -6.80 8.99
CA VAL A 61 2.78 -8.13 8.55
C VAL A 61 4.29 -8.11 8.30
N GLY A 62 4.82 -7.05 7.68
CA GLY A 62 6.25 -6.90 7.43
C GLY A 62 7.07 -6.85 8.72
N PHE A 63 6.61 -6.08 9.71
CA PHE A 63 7.23 -6.03 11.04
C PHE A 63 7.16 -7.38 11.76
N TRP A 64 6.01 -8.05 11.72
CA TRP A 64 5.86 -9.36 12.33
C TRP A 64 6.79 -10.41 11.71
N LEU A 65 7.00 -10.35 10.39
CA LEU A 65 7.90 -11.26 9.68
C LEU A 65 9.38 -11.00 9.98
N LEU A 66 9.73 -9.79 10.44
CA LEU A 66 11.08 -9.43 10.86
C LEU A 66 11.37 -9.80 12.33
N LEU A 67 10.34 -9.85 13.16
CA LEU A 67 10.45 -10.20 14.58
C LEU A 67 10.37 -11.71 14.85
N ARG A 68 10.07 -12.51 13.82
CA ARG A 68 9.96 -13.98 13.88
C ARG A 68 11.20 -14.64 13.30
#